data_AF-A0A9E2VWK9-F1
#
_entry.id   AF-A0A9E2VWK9-F1
#
_cell.length_a   1.000
_cell.length_b   1.000
_cell.length_c   1.000
_cell.angle_alpha   90.00
_cell.angle_beta   90.00
_cell.angle_gamma   90.00
#
_symmetry.space_group_name_H-M   'P 1'
#
loop_
_entity.id
_entity.type
_entity.pdbx_description
1 polymer ?
#
loop_
_entity_poly.entity_id
_entity_poly.type
_entity_poly.pdbx_seq_one_letter_code
_entity_poly.pdbx_strand_id
1 'polypeptide(L)'
;MSRELSLAEIFQLGYYWETKILLTAVRLDVFSALDGKRRVLHDVAGRLGVHEQTLGLLLNALVAMRLLEKDGDSYGNSTAAATHLVRNSPQYIGHLLLLHDAEWDNWGKLEQTIRTGQRSVDRHVFETDPELG
;
A
#
# COMPACT_ATOMS: atom_id res chain seq x y z
N MET A 1 -6.58 20.31 -30.22
CA MET A 1 -7.66 20.24 -29.22
C MET A 1 -7.17 19.38 -28.07
N SER A 2 -7.26 19.88 -26.84
CA SER A 2 -6.86 19.11 -25.65
C SER A 2 -7.83 17.95 -25.45
N ARG A 3 -7.31 16.75 -25.20
CA ARG A 3 -8.12 15.56 -24.91
C ARG A 3 -8.91 15.79 -23.62
N GLU A 4 -10.23 15.58 -23.66
CA GLU A 4 -11.08 15.58 -22.47
C GLU A 4 -11.05 14.22 -21.77
N LEU A 5 -11.22 14.21 -20.44
CA LEU A 5 -11.34 12.98 -19.67
C LEU A 5 -12.71 12.34 -19.90
N SER A 6 -12.72 11.02 -20.05
CA SER A 6 -13.94 10.22 -20.06
C SER A 6 -14.52 10.04 -18.64
N LEU A 7 -15.79 9.66 -18.55
CA LEU A 7 -16.43 9.30 -17.28
C LEU A 7 -15.69 8.18 -16.54
N ALA A 8 -15.16 7.20 -17.29
CA ALA A 8 -14.38 6.11 -16.71
C ALA A 8 -13.08 6.61 -16.06
N GLU A 9 -12.37 7.53 -16.72
CA GLU A 9 -11.17 8.15 -16.17
C GLU A 9 -11.49 9.00 -14.91
N ILE A 10 -12.62 9.72 -14.92
CA ILE A 10 -13.07 10.47 -13.73
C ILE A 10 -13.33 9.53 -12.56
N PHE A 11 -14.04 8.41 -12.78
CA PHE A 11 -14.27 7.42 -11.72
C PHE A 11 -12.98 6.78 -11.24
N GLN A 12 -12.05 6.45 -12.14
CA GLN A 12 -10.75 5.89 -11.78
C GLN A 12 -9.95 6.83 -10.87
N LEU A 13 -9.98 8.15 -11.11
CA LEU A 13 -9.33 9.14 -10.24
C LEU A 13 -9.93 9.16 -8.82
N GLY A 14 -11.20 8.80 -8.65
CA GLY A 14 -11.87 8.76 -7.34
C GLY A 14 -11.61 7.48 -6.53
N TYR A 15 -11.05 6.43 -7.14
CA TYR A 15 -10.82 5.15 -6.46
C TYR A 15 -9.49 5.15 -5.71
N TYR A 16 -9.54 5.47 -4.42
CA TYR A 16 -8.36 5.54 -3.54
C TYR A 16 -8.07 4.23 -2.79
N TRP A 17 -9.01 3.29 -2.80
CA TRP A 17 -8.99 2.10 -1.94
C TRP A 17 -7.87 1.12 -2.34
N GLU A 18 -7.65 0.89 -3.63
CA GLU A 18 -6.53 0.05 -4.13
C GLU A 18 -5.18 0.61 -3.68
N THR A 19 -5.00 1.93 -3.78
CA THR A 19 -3.82 2.62 -3.26
C THR A 19 -3.67 2.37 -1.77
N LYS A 20 -4.69 2.62 -0.94
CA LYS A 20 -4.56 2.43 0.50
C LYS A 20 -4.30 0.98 0.89
N ILE A 21 -4.88 0.01 0.18
CA ILE A 21 -4.63 -1.42 0.37
C ILE A 21 -3.16 -1.76 0.10
N LEU A 22 -2.61 -1.32 -1.03
CA LEU A 22 -1.19 -1.52 -1.37
C LEU A 22 -0.28 -0.88 -0.30
N LEU A 23 -0.53 0.39 0.03
CA LEU A 23 0.28 1.13 1.00
C LEU A 23 0.27 0.46 2.38
N THR A 24 -0.90 -0.01 2.82
CA THR A 24 -1.05 -0.76 4.08
C THR A 24 -0.27 -2.07 4.03
N ALA A 25 -0.32 -2.81 2.93
CA ALA A 25 0.42 -4.07 2.78
C ALA A 25 1.94 -3.88 2.79
N VAL A 26 2.44 -2.79 2.20
CA VAL A 26 3.87 -2.41 2.25
C VAL A 26 4.27 -2.00 3.67
N ARG A 27 3.46 -1.18 4.35
CA ARG A 27 3.71 -0.77 5.75
C ARG A 27 3.76 -1.97 6.69
N LEU A 28 2.87 -2.94 6.51
CA LEU A 28 2.84 -4.18 7.29
C LEU A 28 3.90 -5.21 6.85
N ASP A 29 4.70 -4.92 5.82
CA ASP A 29 5.72 -5.83 5.28
C ASP A 29 5.19 -7.20 4.83
N VAL A 30 3.96 -7.24 4.30
CA VAL A 30 3.28 -8.47 3.88
C VAL A 30 4.10 -9.24 2.84
N PHE A 31 4.66 -8.54 1.85
CA PHE A 31 5.37 -9.17 0.74
C PHE A 31 6.67 -9.83 1.20
N SER A 32 7.43 -9.22 2.11
CA SER A 32 8.64 -9.83 2.68
C SER A 32 8.30 -11.01 3.61
N ALA A 33 7.14 -10.97 4.29
CA ALA A 33 6.68 -12.12 5.07
C ALA A 33 6.41 -13.37 4.21
N LEU A 34 6.08 -13.16 2.93
CA LEU A 34 5.85 -14.18 1.89
C LEU A 34 7.06 -14.43 0.98
N ASP A 35 8.23 -13.87 1.29
CA ASP A 35 9.41 -13.99 0.44
C ASP A 35 9.86 -15.45 0.26
N GLY A 36 10.11 -15.83 -0.99
CA GLY A 36 10.60 -17.14 -1.41
C GLY A 36 9.68 -18.34 -1.17
N LYS A 37 8.51 -18.18 -0.51
CA LYS A 37 7.65 -19.32 -0.16
C LYS A 37 6.19 -18.93 0.06
N ARG A 38 5.27 -19.75 -0.47
CA ARG A 38 3.84 -19.69 -0.12
C ARG A 38 3.60 -20.06 1.35
N ARG A 39 2.69 -19.35 2.03
CA ARG A 39 2.37 -19.56 3.45
C ARG A 39 0.87 -19.52 3.70
N VAL A 40 0.42 -20.30 4.67
CA VAL A 40 -0.98 -20.23 5.13
C VAL A 40 -1.23 -18.96 5.93
N LEU A 41 -2.47 -18.50 5.98
CA LEU A 41 -2.87 -17.25 6.65
C LEU A 41 -2.33 -17.15 8.09
N HIS A 42 -2.46 -18.23 8.86
CA HIS A 42 -2.00 -18.30 10.25
C HIS A 42 -0.49 -17.99 10.38
N ASP A 43 0.34 -18.56 9.51
CA ASP A 43 1.79 -18.34 9.52
C ASP A 43 2.14 -16.89 9.17
N VAL A 44 1.43 -16.29 8.22
CA VAL A 44 1.65 -14.88 7.83
C VAL A 44 1.25 -13.97 8.99
N ALA A 45 0.08 -14.19 9.60
CA ALA A 45 -0.38 -13.42 10.74
C ALA A 45 0.60 -13.49 11.91
N GLY A 46 1.10 -14.69 12.24
CA GLY A 46 2.09 -14.89 13.30
C GLY A 46 3.43 -14.19 13.01
N ARG A 47 3.91 -14.21 11.76
CA ARG A 47 5.14 -13.51 11.36
C ARG A 47 5.01 -11.99 11.46
N LEU A 48 3.84 -11.46 11.10
CA LEU A 48 3.57 -10.02 11.10
C LEU A 48 3.11 -9.49 12.47
N GLY A 49 2.72 -10.36 13.40
CA GLY A 49 2.16 -9.97 14.69
C GLY A 49 0.81 -9.27 14.57
N VAL A 50 0.00 -9.62 13.56
CA VAL A 50 -1.30 -8.99 13.28
C VAL A 50 -2.46 -9.96 13.46
N HIS A 51 -3.67 -9.43 13.60
CA HIS A 51 -4.88 -10.25 13.75
C HIS A 51 -5.22 -11.01 12.46
N GLU A 52 -5.36 -12.33 12.59
CA GLU A 52 -5.45 -13.28 11.46
C GLU A 52 -6.64 -13.01 10.53
N GLN A 53 -7.85 -12.87 11.07
CA GLN A 53 -9.06 -12.73 10.25
C GLN A 53 -9.06 -11.44 9.41
N THR A 54 -8.60 -10.34 10.00
CA THR A 54 -8.52 -9.04 9.33
C THR A 54 -7.37 -9.00 8.31
N LEU A 55 -6.26 -9.69 8.58
CA LEU A 55 -5.22 -9.91 7.59
C LEU A 55 -5.76 -10.70 6.39
N GLY A 56 -6.60 -11.71 6.62
CA GLY A 56 -7.23 -12.49 5.56
C GLY A 56 -7.99 -11.63 4.55
N LEU A 57 -8.71 -10.61 5.01
CA LEU A 57 -9.39 -9.64 4.15
C LEU A 57 -8.39 -8.86 3.27
N LEU A 58 -7.30 -8.38 3.88
CA LEU A 58 -6.23 -7.67 3.16
C LEU A 58 -5.58 -8.57 2.10
N LEU A 59 -5.20 -9.80 2.46
CA LEU A 59 -4.57 -10.73 1.52
C LEU A 59 -5.50 -11.09 0.35
N ASN A 60 -6.80 -11.29 0.62
CA ASN A 60 -7.78 -11.55 -0.45
C ASN A 60 -7.93 -10.34 -1.40
N ALA A 61 -7.88 -9.12 -0.88
CA ALA A 61 -7.88 -7.92 -1.71
C ALA A 61 -6.62 -7.84 -2.59
N LEU A 62 -5.44 -8.14 -2.02
CA LEU A 62 -4.18 -8.18 -2.76
C LEU A 62 -4.16 -9.28 -3.85
N VAL A 63 -4.87 -10.40 -3.63
CA VAL A 63 -5.09 -11.43 -4.65
C VAL A 63 -5.99 -10.89 -5.78
N ALA A 64 -7.08 -10.20 -5.45
CA ALA A 64 -7.95 -9.57 -6.45
C ALA A 64 -7.18 -8.52 -7.29
N MET A 65 -6.25 -7.79 -6.65
CA MET A 65 -5.34 -6.83 -7.28
C MET A 65 -4.15 -7.48 -8.00
N ARG A 66 -4.04 -8.83 -8.01
CA ARG A 66 -2.96 -9.60 -8.64
C ARG A 66 -1.55 -9.31 -8.12
N LEU A 67 -1.45 -8.80 -6.90
CA LEU A 67 -0.19 -8.64 -6.18
C LEU A 67 0.19 -9.92 -5.43
N LEU A 68 -0.81 -10.71 -5.02
CA LEU A 68 -0.62 -12.03 -4.46
C LEU A 68 -1.32 -13.09 -5.32
N GLU A 69 -0.84 -14.31 -5.19
CA GLU A 69 -1.49 -15.53 -5.67
C GLU A 69 -2.02 -16.31 -4.48
N LYS A 70 -3.14 -17.02 -4.67
CA LYS A 70 -3.73 -17.90 -3.66
C LYS A 70 -3.86 -19.32 -4.22
N ASP A 71 -3.47 -20.29 -3.40
CA ASP A 71 -3.56 -21.73 -3.71
C ASP A 71 -4.03 -22.48 -2.45
N GLY A 72 -5.28 -22.94 -2.49
CA GLY A 72 -5.98 -23.41 -1.29
C GLY A 72 -5.99 -22.34 -0.21
N ASP A 73 -5.40 -22.66 0.95
CA ASP A 73 -5.29 -21.75 2.10
C ASP A 73 -3.97 -20.99 2.16
N SER A 74 -3.12 -21.14 1.15
CA SER A 74 -1.80 -20.51 1.08
C SER A 74 -1.76 -19.31 0.14
N TYR A 75 -0.96 -18.31 0.51
CA TYR A 75 -0.72 -17.08 -0.24
C TYR A 75 0.75 -17.00 -0.67
N GLY A 76 1.04 -16.39 -1.81
CA GLY A 76 2.40 -16.09 -2.26
C GLY A 76 2.46 -14.82 -3.08
N ASN A 77 3.66 -14.24 -3.23
CA ASN A 77 3.86 -13.06 -4.07
C ASN A 77 3.68 -13.40 -5.55
N SER A 78 3.05 -12.50 -6.31
CA SER A 78 3.20 -12.51 -7.77
C SER A 78 4.62 -12.13 -8.17
N THR A 79 5.04 -12.39 -9.41
CA THR A 79 6.37 -12.01 -9.92
C THR A 79 6.67 -10.52 -9.75
N ALA A 80 5.66 -9.67 -9.99
CA ALA A 80 5.80 -8.22 -9.84
C ALA A 80 6.01 -7.83 -8.36
N ALA A 81 5.22 -8.41 -7.44
CA ALA A 81 5.36 -8.15 -6.01
C ALA A 81 6.69 -8.67 -5.45
N ALA A 82 7.13 -9.86 -5.87
CA ALA A 82 8.42 -10.41 -5.48
C ALA A 82 9.58 -9.52 -5.93
N THR A 83 9.51 -8.97 -7.14
CA THR A 83 10.55 -8.10 -7.69
C THR A 83 10.56 -6.71 -7.04
N HIS A 84 9.40 -6.11 -6.79
CA HIS A 84 9.32 -4.68 -6.46
C HIS A 84 8.89 -4.37 -5.02
N LEU A 85 8.28 -5.32 -4.30
CA LEU A 85 7.65 -5.07 -3.00
C LEU A 85 8.26 -5.90 -1.86
N VAL A 86 9.20 -6.81 -2.14
CA VAL A 86 10.01 -7.51 -1.12
C VAL A 86 11.24 -6.68 -0.78
N ARG A 87 11.47 -6.39 0.51
CA ARG A 87 12.58 -5.51 0.95
C ARG A 87 13.96 -6.00 0.55
N ASN A 88 14.16 -7.32 0.49
CA ASN A 88 15.44 -7.91 0.11
C ASN A 88 15.71 -7.86 -1.40
N SER A 89 14.73 -7.44 -2.21
CA SER A 89 14.94 -7.29 -3.65
C SER A 89 15.81 -6.06 -3.96
N PRO A 90 16.78 -6.17 -4.88
CA PRO A 90 17.54 -5.01 -5.36
C PRO A 90 16.68 -3.99 -6.12
N GLN A 91 15.45 -4.36 -6.50
CA GLN A 91 14.49 -3.50 -7.21
C GLN A 91 13.32 -3.06 -6.32
N TYR A 92 13.49 -3.13 -4.99
CA TYR A 92 12.47 -2.76 -4.02
C TYR A 92 12.12 -1.27 -4.12
N ILE A 93 10.84 -0.97 -4.35
CA ILE A 93 10.30 0.40 -4.43
C ILE A 93 9.48 0.80 -3.21
N GLY A 94 9.31 -0.09 -2.22
CA GLY A 94 8.38 0.14 -1.13
C GLY A 94 8.72 1.35 -0.25
N HIS A 95 9.99 1.81 -0.21
CA HIS A 95 10.34 3.07 0.45
C HIS A 95 9.59 4.28 -0.14
N LEU A 96 9.44 4.35 -1.47
CA LEU A 96 8.68 5.41 -2.15
C LEU A 96 7.19 5.31 -1.82
N LEU A 97 6.67 4.09 -1.69
CA LEU A 97 5.27 3.86 -1.30
C LEU A 97 5.03 4.27 0.16
N LEU A 98 5.97 4.02 1.07
CA LEU A 98 5.87 4.47 2.46
C LEU A 98 5.83 6.01 2.56
N LEU A 99 6.57 6.72 1.72
CA LEU A 99 6.49 8.17 1.60
C LEU A 99 5.07 8.64 1.19
N HIS A 100 4.45 7.98 0.20
CA HIS A 100 3.08 8.28 -0.18
C HIS A 100 2.07 8.01 0.94
N ASP A 101 2.29 6.96 1.73
CA ASP A 101 1.42 6.64 2.87
C ASP A 101 1.56 7.63 4.03
N ALA A 102 2.77 8.15 4.26
CA ALA A 102 3.01 9.19 5.26
C ALA A 102 2.28 10.50 4.94
N GLU A 103 2.10 10.80 3.65
CA GLU A 103 1.37 12.00 3.19
C GLU A 103 -0.17 11.82 3.19
N TRP A 104 -0.68 10.60 3.43
CA TRP A 104 -2.10 10.29 3.30
C TRP A 104 -3.00 11.24 4.10
N ASP A 105 -2.65 11.50 5.36
CA ASP A 105 -3.43 12.38 6.24
C ASP A 105 -3.35 13.86 5.82
N ASN A 106 -2.23 14.28 5.23
CA ASN A 106 -2.07 15.64 4.72
C ASN A 106 -2.99 15.86 3.51
N TRP A 107 -3.04 14.89 2.60
CA TRP A 107 -3.99 14.88 1.48
C TRP A 107 -5.45 14.80 1.96
N GLY A 108 -5.73 14.05 3.03
CA GLY A 108 -7.05 13.99 3.65
C GLY A 108 -7.55 15.35 4.19
N LYS A 109 -6.63 16.28 4.52
CA LYS A 109 -6.94 17.63 5.01
C LYS A 109 -7.00 18.69 3.90
N LEU A 110 -6.91 18.29 2.63
CA LEU A 110 -6.86 19.23 1.50
C LEU A 110 -8.09 20.15 1.43
N GLU A 111 -9.29 19.62 1.69
CA GLU A 111 -10.51 20.42 1.71
C GLU A 111 -10.46 21.55 2.76
N GLN A 112 -10.05 21.22 3.99
CA GLN A 112 -9.90 22.20 5.06
C GLN A 112 -8.84 23.26 4.70
N THR A 113 -7.72 22.82 4.12
CA THR A 113 -6.63 23.70 3.67
C THR A 113 -7.14 24.71 2.64
N ILE A 114 -7.91 24.26 1.64
CA ILE A 114 -8.50 25.12 0.61
C ILE A 114 -9.51 26.10 1.22
N ARG A 115 -10.38 25.64 2.13
CA ARG A 115 -11.40 26.50 2.75
C ARG A 115 -10.83 27.58 3.64
N THR A 116 -9.74 27.30 4.35
CA THR A 116 -9.21 28.18 5.40
C THR A 116 -7.96 28.95 4.98
N GLY A 117 -7.25 28.48 3.94
CA GLY A 117 -5.94 29.00 3.56
C GLY A 117 -4.80 28.63 4.54
N GLN A 118 -5.11 27.88 5.60
CA GLN A 118 -4.14 27.44 6.59
C GLN A 118 -3.46 26.14 6.13
N ARG A 119 -2.13 26.06 6.31
CA ARG A 119 -1.37 24.85 5.98
C ARG A 119 -1.77 23.72 6.92
N SER A 120 -1.91 22.51 6.38
CA SER A 120 -2.16 21.29 7.16
C SER A 120 -0.88 20.68 7.76
N VAL A 121 0.28 21.18 7.35
CA VAL A 121 1.62 20.72 7.75
C VAL A 121 2.58 21.90 7.84
N ASP A 122 3.37 21.95 8.92
CA ASP A 122 4.33 23.04 9.17
C ASP A 122 5.77 22.67 8.77
N ARG A 123 6.05 21.39 8.52
CA ARG A 123 7.38 20.82 8.27
C ARG A 123 7.32 19.74 7.20
N HIS A 124 8.44 19.50 6.51
CA HIS A 124 8.53 18.48 5.48
C HIS A 124 8.45 17.07 6.11
N VAL A 125 7.97 16.07 5.37
CA VAL A 125 7.82 14.69 5.89
C VAL A 125 9.11 14.08 6.43
N PHE A 126 10.25 14.35 5.78
CA PHE A 126 11.58 13.95 6.28
C PHE A 126 12.00 14.61 7.60
N GLU A 127 11.37 15.73 7.99
CA GLU A 127 11.58 16.35 9.31
C GLU A 127 10.63 15.77 10.36
N THR A 128 9.43 15.37 9.97
CA THR A 128 8.42 14.82 10.89
C THR A 128 8.56 13.32 11.11
N ASP A 129 9.14 12.60 10.16
CA ASP A 129 9.44 11.17 10.21
C ASP A 129 10.81 10.87 9.55
N PRO A 130 11.91 11.08 10.29
CA PRO A 130 13.27 10.92 9.76
C PRO A 130 13.62 9.50 9.30
N GLU A 131 12.91 8.49 9.79
CA GLU A 131 13.12 7.07 9.43
C GLU A 131 12.70 6.76 7.97
N LEU A 132 12.00 7.69 7.31
CA LEU A 132 11.62 7.60 5.89
C LEU A 132 12.68 8.17 4.93
N GLY A 133 13.73 8.81 5.45
CA GLY A 133 14.78 9.49 4.69
C GLY A 133 15.99 8.63 4.32
#